data_AF-A0A442GZJ9-F1
#
_entry.id   AF-A0A442GZJ9-F1
#
_cell.length_a   1.000
_cell.length_b   1.000
_cell.length_c   1.000
_cell.angle_alpha   90.00
_cell.angle_beta   90.00
_cell.angle_gamma   90.00
#
_symmetry.space_group_name_H-M   'P 1'
#
loop_
_entity.id
_entity.type
_entity.pdbx_description
1 polymer ?
#
loop_
_entity_poly.entity_id
_entity_poly.type
_entity_poly.pdbx_seq_one_letter_code
_entity_poly.pdbx_strand_id
1 'polypeptide(L)'
;MTEITLRDLYYCTSAGFIRVAESKTDGSRVHIDDVVSGLTCQCMCPGCGRDMVARKGEQRAHVFAHRAHQADNCRSPGETALHKFAKMVLRDRLRLKLPAIAMTDQNGVLEVFKEAVFDFDEAALEKRAGEVVPDVICRRGGRDLHVEFLVTHACDPTKLAKLNAMDVGVLEIDLRRYRNEPLKHLDEAILFKAPRKWLQTRMFDKGTRMMEERKNAIEREKDGEARALWQIYVERPAESQFPLGPWQEKANEYGLRKAVSGGGQHKTCFEVRDAEWKSFVLLEIACRRGPWPFDAFMAMCSKEWVHQAFVFRDNDLASRMRKLERAYRSPYERYSDFLKDMTKAGLLGQAGSGIRGSMLLWGIVDKTAREAHLPDIGRAVVEQRIADDRANSLFRRPSVASFGED
;
A
#
# COMPACT_ATOMS: atom_id res chain seq x y z
N MET A 1 -2.17 15.36 -50.90
CA MET A 1 -2.37 15.95 -49.57
C MET A 1 -1.01 16.17 -48.94
N THR A 2 -0.65 17.42 -48.73
CA THR A 2 0.58 17.79 -48.04
C THR A 2 0.45 17.41 -46.56
N GLU A 3 1.50 16.88 -45.95
CA GLU A 3 1.47 16.51 -44.53
C GLU A 3 1.40 17.77 -43.66
N ILE A 4 0.31 17.92 -42.91
CA ILE A 4 0.07 19.12 -42.10
C ILE A 4 0.75 18.97 -40.73
N THR A 5 1.63 19.91 -40.37
CA THR A 5 2.30 19.93 -39.06
C THR A 5 1.63 20.92 -38.08
N LEU A 6 1.93 20.81 -36.79
CA LEU A 6 1.54 21.81 -35.77
C LEU A 6 2.04 23.22 -36.10
N ARG A 7 3.22 23.31 -36.74
CA ARG A 7 3.79 24.59 -37.18
C ARG A 7 2.91 25.24 -38.25
N ASP A 8 2.34 24.45 -39.15
CA ASP A 8 1.52 24.95 -40.27
C ASP A 8 0.14 25.43 -39.83
N LEU A 9 -0.39 24.89 -38.73
CA LEU A 9 -1.72 25.23 -38.21
C LEU A 9 -1.85 26.64 -37.65
N TYR A 10 -0.78 27.18 -37.04
CA TYR A 10 -0.93 28.36 -36.19
C TYR A 10 0.28 29.29 -36.19
N TYR A 11 1.21 29.20 -37.16
CA TYR A 11 2.14 30.29 -37.44
C TYR A 11 1.39 31.48 -38.08
N CYS A 12 0.46 32.09 -37.33
CA CYS A 12 -0.11 33.37 -37.68
C CYS A 12 0.99 34.41 -37.45
N THR A 13 1.74 34.71 -38.51
CA THR A 13 2.72 35.81 -38.45
C THR A 13 2.01 37.09 -38.01
N SER A 14 2.72 38.08 -37.48
CA SER A 14 2.16 39.41 -37.18
C SER A 14 1.48 40.07 -38.40
N ALA A 15 1.68 39.51 -39.61
CA ALA A 15 1.01 39.89 -40.85
C ALA A 15 -0.27 39.07 -41.19
N GLY A 16 -0.72 38.14 -40.33
CA GLY A 16 -2.01 37.46 -40.45
C GLY A 16 -2.07 36.27 -41.42
N PHE A 17 -0.92 35.68 -41.78
CA PHE A 17 -0.80 34.56 -42.72
C PHE A 17 -0.72 33.21 -42.00
N ILE A 18 -1.45 32.17 -42.47
CA ILE A 18 -1.39 30.78 -41.99
C ILE A 18 -1.33 29.80 -43.17
N ARG A 19 -0.93 28.54 -42.97
CA ARG A 19 -0.85 27.53 -44.06
C ARG A 19 -1.99 26.51 -44.06
N VAL A 20 -2.76 26.47 -42.97
CA VAL A 20 -3.87 25.54 -42.80
C VAL A 20 -5.11 26.32 -42.42
N ALA A 21 -6.23 25.95 -43.01
CA ALA A 21 -7.52 26.50 -42.65
C ALA A 21 -8.52 25.37 -42.36
N GLU A 22 -9.67 25.75 -41.81
CA GLU A 22 -10.81 24.85 -41.62
C GLU A 22 -11.78 25.07 -42.78
N SER A 23 -12.21 23.98 -43.41
CA SER A 23 -13.19 23.99 -44.48
C SER A 23 -14.58 24.29 -43.92
N LYS A 24 -15.27 25.29 -44.48
CA LYS A 24 -16.65 25.62 -44.07
C LYS A 24 -17.68 24.57 -44.46
N THR A 25 -17.35 23.66 -45.38
CA THR A 25 -18.30 22.65 -45.87
C THR A 25 -18.44 21.47 -44.92
N ASP A 26 -17.33 21.04 -44.34
CA ASP A 26 -17.26 19.79 -43.56
C ASP A 26 -16.44 19.92 -42.27
N GLY A 27 -15.89 21.10 -41.97
CA GLY A 27 -15.02 21.33 -40.82
C GLY A 27 -13.64 20.66 -40.93
N SER A 28 -13.30 20.08 -42.09
CA SER A 28 -12.03 19.38 -42.28
C SER A 28 -10.86 20.37 -42.39
N ARG A 29 -9.65 19.89 -42.10
CA ARG A 29 -8.45 20.71 -42.22
C ARG A 29 -7.82 20.56 -43.58
N VAL A 30 -7.57 21.70 -44.20
CA VAL A 30 -7.06 21.77 -45.55
C VAL A 30 -5.77 22.58 -45.57
N HIS A 31 -4.73 22.03 -46.19
CA HIS A 31 -3.49 22.75 -46.44
C HIS A 31 -3.71 23.75 -47.57
N ILE A 32 -3.00 24.88 -47.56
CA ILE A 32 -3.12 25.90 -48.60
C ILE A 32 -2.88 25.30 -49.99
N ASP A 33 -1.99 24.33 -50.11
CA ASP A 33 -1.70 23.68 -51.38
C ASP A 33 -2.89 22.86 -51.91
N ASP A 34 -3.72 22.32 -51.02
CA ASP A 34 -4.82 21.40 -51.34
C ASP A 34 -6.16 22.12 -51.64
N VAL A 35 -6.23 23.45 -51.58
CA VAL A 35 -7.46 24.23 -51.84
C VAL A 35 -7.41 25.08 -53.13
N VAL A 36 -8.58 25.50 -53.62
CA VAL A 36 -8.65 26.49 -54.71
C VAL A 36 -8.18 27.88 -54.23
N SER A 37 -7.53 28.65 -55.12
CA SER A 37 -7.07 30.01 -54.80
C SER A 37 -8.26 30.98 -54.63
N GLY A 38 -8.09 32.01 -53.79
CA GLY A 38 -9.06 33.06 -53.55
C GLY A 38 -10.07 32.77 -52.43
N LEU A 39 -11.18 33.51 -52.43
CA LEU A 39 -12.30 33.37 -51.47
C LEU A 39 -13.15 32.12 -51.72
N THR A 40 -13.04 31.53 -52.91
CA THR A 40 -13.73 30.29 -53.28
C THR A 40 -13.19 29.07 -52.55
N CYS A 41 -12.08 29.20 -51.80
CA CYS A 41 -11.60 28.14 -50.91
C CYS A 41 -12.60 27.78 -49.81
N GLN A 42 -13.58 28.66 -49.51
CA GLN A 42 -14.58 28.47 -48.46
C GLN A 42 -13.93 28.05 -47.12
N CYS A 43 -12.83 28.69 -46.78
CA CYS A 43 -12.06 28.38 -45.59
C CYS A 43 -12.26 29.43 -44.50
N MET A 44 -12.14 29.00 -43.25
CA MET A 44 -12.14 29.85 -42.06
C MET A 44 -10.88 29.63 -41.22
N CYS A 45 -10.52 30.65 -40.44
CA CYS A 45 -9.36 30.62 -39.56
C CYS A 45 -9.67 29.67 -38.39
N PRO A 46 -8.88 28.61 -38.17
CA PRO A 46 -9.08 27.71 -37.03
C PRO A 46 -8.79 28.40 -35.69
N GLY A 47 -8.20 29.60 -35.70
CA GLY A 47 -7.88 30.36 -34.50
C GLY A 47 -8.97 31.33 -34.04
N CYS A 48 -9.69 31.96 -34.95
CA CYS A 48 -10.68 33.02 -34.64
C CYS A 48 -12.02 32.84 -35.36
N GLY A 49 -12.20 31.80 -36.16
CA GLY A 49 -13.42 31.51 -36.90
C GLY A 49 -13.74 32.45 -38.06
N ARG A 50 -12.87 33.43 -38.36
CA ARG A 50 -13.08 34.42 -39.43
C ARG A 50 -12.71 33.89 -40.81
N ASP A 51 -13.26 34.53 -41.84
CA ASP A 51 -13.08 34.14 -43.23
C ASP A 51 -11.63 34.31 -43.70
N MET A 52 -11.16 33.27 -44.41
CA MET A 52 -9.81 33.24 -44.98
C MET A 52 -9.86 33.31 -46.51
N VAL A 53 -8.79 33.85 -47.08
CA VAL A 53 -8.52 33.94 -48.52
C VAL A 53 -7.28 33.12 -48.81
N ALA A 54 -7.40 32.12 -49.68
CA ALA A 54 -6.24 31.35 -50.16
C ALA A 54 -5.43 32.21 -51.14
N ARG A 55 -4.22 32.65 -50.75
CA ARG A 55 -3.30 33.39 -51.62
C ARG A 55 -2.24 32.43 -52.15
N LYS A 56 -2.30 32.15 -53.44
CA LYS A 56 -1.31 31.36 -54.18
C LYS A 56 -0.62 32.25 -55.22
N GLY A 57 0.68 32.07 -55.41
CA GLY A 57 1.45 32.85 -56.37
C GLY A 57 2.76 32.16 -56.72
N GLU A 58 3.24 32.38 -57.94
CA GLU A 58 4.45 31.72 -58.45
C GLU A 58 5.74 32.19 -57.76
N GLN A 59 5.77 33.45 -57.30
CA GLN A 59 6.94 34.06 -56.65
C GLN A 59 6.77 34.24 -55.13
N ARG A 60 5.56 34.05 -54.60
CA ARG A 60 5.23 34.28 -53.18
C ARG A 60 4.72 32.98 -52.56
N ALA A 61 5.15 32.71 -51.32
CA ALA A 61 4.72 31.52 -50.60
C ALA A 61 3.18 31.43 -50.53
N HIS A 62 2.66 30.23 -50.78
CA HIS A 62 1.25 29.94 -50.63
C HIS A 62 0.84 30.11 -49.16
N VAL A 63 -0.14 30.98 -48.90
CA VAL A 63 -0.66 31.24 -47.56
C VAL A 63 -2.16 31.52 -47.60
N PHE A 64 -2.86 31.19 -46.52
CA PHE A 64 -4.15 31.80 -46.21
C PHE A 64 -3.93 33.15 -45.53
N ALA A 65 -4.70 34.14 -45.94
CA ALA A 65 -4.74 35.45 -45.29
C ALA A 65 -6.17 35.75 -44.82
N HIS A 66 -6.32 36.51 -43.73
CA HIS A 66 -7.62 37.04 -43.36
C HIS A 66 -8.17 37.92 -44.48
N ARG A 67 -9.49 37.88 -44.68
CA ARG A 67 -10.16 38.83 -45.58
C ARG A 67 -9.90 40.28 -45.09
N ALA A 68 -9.68 41.20 -46.02
CA ALA A 68 -9.36 42.60 -45.70
C ALA A 68 -10.37 43.21 -44.71
N HIS A 69 -9.88 44.05 -43.77
CA HIS A 69 -10.60 44.61 -42.60
C HIS A 69 -10.84 43.66 -41.39
N GLN A 70 -10.29 42.44 -41.40
CA GLN A 70 -10.44 41.49 -40.28
C GLN A 70 -9.10 41.04 -39.65
N ALA A 71 -7.98 41.62 -40.08
CA ALA A 71 -6.64 41.18 -39.71
C ALA A 71 -6.19 41.63 -38.30
N ASP A 72 -6.78 42.70 -37.75
CA ASP A 72 -6.12 43.49 -36.72
C ASP A 72 -6.07 42.86 -35.32
N ASN A 73 -6.60 41.66 -35.11
CA ASN A 73 -6.43 40.93 -33.85
C ASN A 73 -6.71 39.42 -34.02
N CYS A 74 -5.96 38.73 -34.88
CA CYS A 74 -5.91 37.25 -34.84
C CYS A 74 -4.87 36.76 -33.81
N ARG A 75 -4.89 37.36 -32.62
CA ARG A 75 -4.19 36.86 -31.43
C ARG A 75 -5.26 36.43 -30.44
N SER A 76 -5.35 35.13 -30.16
CA SER A 76 -5.83 34.73 -28.83
C SER A 76 -4.65 34.97 -27.89
N PRO A 77 -4.75 35.89 -26.93
CA PRO A 77 -3.63 36.16 -26.02
C PRO A 77 -3.30 34.89 -25.24
N GLY A 78 -2.05 34.44 -25.28
CA GLY A 78 -1.50 33.46 -24.33
C GLY A 78 -1.65 31.96 -24.66
N GLU A 79 -2.57 31.54 -25.55
CA GLU A 79 -2.78 30.11 -25.84
C GLU A 79 -1.97 29.61 -27.04
N THR A 80 -1.38 28.43 -26.89
CA THR A 80 -0.60 27.79 -27.97
C THR A 80 -1.49 27.06 -28.99
N ALA A 81 -0.96 26.90 -30.19
CA ALA A 81 -1.47 26.06 -31.28
C ALA A 81 -2.04 24.70 -30.80
N LEU A 82 -1.22 23.98 -30.04
CA LEU A 82 -1.53 22.64 -29.54
C LEU A 82 -2.66 22.66 -28.51
N HIS A 83 -2.73 23.71 -27.69
CA HIS A 83 -3.78 23.87 -26.68
C HIS A 83 -5.17 23.99 -27.32
N LYS A 84 -5.30 24.88 -28.31
CA LYS A 84 -6.53 25.03 -29.11
C LYS A 84 -6.90 23.74 -29.82
N PHE A 85 -5.90 23.08 -30.40
CA PHE A 85 -6.16 21.84 -31.11
C PHE A 85 -6.71 20.75 -30.19
N ALA A 86 -6.12 20.58 -29.00
CA ALA A 86 -6.54 19.58 -28.04
C ALA A 86 -7.99 19.78 -27.56
N LYS A 87 -8.39 21.04 -27.33
CA LYS A 87 -9.78 21.42 -27.01
C LYS A 87 -10.74 20.94 -28.10
N MET A 88 -10.44 21.23 -29.37
CA MET A 88 -11.28 20.83 -30.50
C MET A 88 -11.39 19.31 -30.64
N VAL A 89 -10.26 18.59 -30.57
CA VAL A 89 -10.25 17.12 -30.67
C VAL A 89 -11.16 16.51 -29.61
N LEU A 90 -11.07 16.96 -28.35
CA LEU A 90 -11.91 16.41 -27.29
C LEU A 90 -13.39 16.76 -27.50
N ARG A 91 -13.69 17.97 -27.98
CA ARG A 91 -15.06 18.37 -28.35
C ARG A 91 -15.66 17.49 -29.43
N ASP A 92 -14.90 17.20 -30.47
CA ASP A 92 -15.41 16.53 -31.67
C ASP A 92 -15.47 15.01 -31.48
N ARG A 93 -14.53 14.44 -30.71
CA ARG A 93 -14.42 12.99 -30.53
C ARG A 93 -15.21 12.46 -29.33
N LEU A 94 -15.51 13.32 -28.35
CA LEU A 94 -16.29 13.00 -27.15
C LEU A 94 -15.86 11.69 -26.46
N ARG A 95 -14.55 11.42 -26.45
CA ARG A 95 -13.98 10.21 -25.88
C ARG A 95 -12.66 10.52 -25.21
N LEU A 96 -12.36 9.91 -24.07
CA LEU A 96 -11.10 10.14 -23.35
C LEU A 96 -10.71 8.94 -22.49
N LYS A 97 -9.43 8.56 -22.48
CA LYS A 97 -8.90 7.62 -21.46
C LYS A 97 -8.76 8.34 -20.12
N LEU A 98 -9.34 7.77 -19.07
CA LEU A 98 -9.18 8.23 -17.70
C LEU A 98 -8.11 7.38 -16.99
N PRO A 99 -7.17 7.99 -16.26
CA PRO A 99 -6.13 7.25 -15.57
C PRO A 99 -6.70 6.52 -14.34
N ALA A 100 -6.07 5.41 -13.97
CA ALA A 100 -6.39 4.67 -12.76
C ALA A 100 -6.17 5.52 -11.50
N ILE A 101 -6.88 5.18 -10.42
CA ILE A 101 -6.66 5.70 -9.08
C ILE A 101 -6.40 4.52 -8.17
N ALA A 102 -5.23 4.51 -7.57
CA ALA A 102 -4.84 3.52 -6.58
C ALA A 102 -4.29 4.23 -5.32
N MET A 103 -4.55 3.64 -4.16
CA MET A 103 -4.04 4.10 -2.87
C MET A 103 -3.25 2.97 -2.22
N THR A 104 -2.20 3.31 -1.48
CA THR A 104 -1.32 2.31 -0.86
C THR A 104 -1.16 2.62 0.62
N ASP A 105 -1.23 1.59 1.45
CA ASP A 105 -0.85 1.62 2.87
C ASP A 105 0.01 0.39 3.20
N GLN A 106 0.23 0.15 4.49
CA GLN A 106 0.91 -1.04 5.03
C GLN A 106 0.23 -2.39 4.69
N ASN A 107 -1.04 -2.38 4.28
CA ASN A 107 -1.84 -3.54 3.86
C ASN A 107 -1.86 -3.72 2.33
N GLY A 108 -1.03 -2.97 1.60
CA GLY A 108 -0.87 -3.09 0.15
C GLY A 108 -1.73 -2.11 -0.66
N VAL A 109 -1.77 -2.35 -1.98
CA VAL A 109 -2.40 -1.46 -2.95
C VAL A 109 -3.90 -1.71 -3.06
N LEU A 110 -4.69 -0.65 -3.00
CA LEU A 110 -6.13 -0.62 -3.22
C LEU A 110 -6.43 0.09 -4.54
N GLU A 111 -6.95 -0.63 -5.54
CA GLU A 111 -7.45 -0.03 -6.77
C GLU A 111 -8.85 0.58 -6.52
N VAL A 112 -8.96 1.91 -6.61
CA VAL A 112 -10.20 2.66 -6.39
C VAL A 112 -10.97 2.84 -7.69
N PHE A 113 -10.22 3.03 -8.78
CA PHE A 113 -10.72 3.20 -10.13
C PHE A 113 -9.71 2.59 -11.10
N LYS A 114 -10.17 1.66 -11.94
CA LYS A 114 -9.39 1.08 -13.02
C LYS A 114 -9.33 2.05 -14.20
N GLU A 115 -8.18 2.13 -14.87
CA GLU A 115 -8.09 2.91 -16.10
C GLU A 115 -9.09 2.42 -17.15
N ALA A 116 -9.73 3.36 -17.83
CA ALA A 116 -10.75 3.04 -18.83
C ALA A 116 -10.96 4.20 -19.81
N VAL A 117 -11.46 3.87 -21.01
CA VAL A 117 -11.88 4.84 -22.02
C VAL A 117 -13.35 5.16 -21.80
N PHE A 118 -13.66 6.46 -21.72
CA PHE A 118 -15.01 6.97 -21.51
C PHE A 118 -15.48 7.76 -22.72
N ASP A 119 -16.69 7.44 -23.18
CA ASP A 119 -17.48 8.29 -24.07
C ASP A 119 -18.25 9.35 -23.27
N PHE A 120 -18.48 10.51 -23.87
CA PHE A 120 -19.21 11.65 -23.32
C PHE A 120 -20.40 12.00 -24.21
N ASP A 121 -21.41 12.61 -23.61
CA ASP A 121 -22.62 13.05 -24.33
C ASP A 121 -22.36 14.39 -25.04
N GLU A 122 -21.58 15.27 -24.41
CA GLU A 122 -21.19 16.56 -24.96
C GLU A 122 -19.89 17.08 -24.33
N ALA A 123 -19.29 18.08 -24.97
CA ALA A 123 -18.15 18.81 -24.45
C ALA A 123 -18.25 20.30 -24.80
N ALA A 124 -18.16 21.15 -23.77
CA ALA A 124 -18.23 22.60 -23.90
C ALA A 124 -16.84 23.22 -23.72
N LEU A 125 -16.43 24.08 -24.65
CA LEU A 125 -15.14 24.78 -24.60
C LEU A 125 -15.28 26.11 -23.86
N GLU A 126 -14.31 26.42 -22.99
CA GLU A 126 -14.14 27.73 -22.34
C GLU A 126 -15.40 28.27 -21.64
N LYS A 127 -16.30 27.37 -21.21
CA LYS A 127 -17.52 27.75 -20.49
C LYS A 127 -17.17 28.01 -19.04
N ARG A 128 -17.58 29.17 -18.52
CA ARG A 128 -17.39 29.52 -17.11
C ARG A 128 -18.14 28.54 -16.21
N ALA A 129 -17.42 27.96 -15.25
CA ALA A 129 -17.92 27.11 -14.19
C ALA A 129 -17.59 27.77 -12.84
N GLY A 130 -18.57 28.47 -12.25
CA GLY A 130 -18.34 29.30 -11.07
C GLY A 130 -17.30 30.40 -11.33
N GLU A 131 -16.21 30.38 -10.58
CA GLU A 131 -15.11 31.35 -10.69
C GLU A 131 -13.98 30.92 -11.64
N VAL A 132 -14.08 29.73 -12.24
CA VAL A 132 -13.02 29.16 -13.09
C VAL A 132 -13.56 28.94 -14.50
N VAL A 133 -12.66 28.98 -15.48
CA VAL A 133 -12.93 28.57 -16.86
C VAL A 133 -12.03 27.36 -17.15
N PRO A 134 -12.59 26.14 -17.14
CA PRO A 134 -11.89 24.96 -17.63
C PRO A 134 -11.64 25.05 -19.13
N ASP A 135 -10.61 24.38 -19.63
CA ASP A 135 -10.38 24.31 -21.08
C ASP A 135 -11.53 23.60 -21.79
N VAL A 136 -11.95 22.46 -21.24
CA VAL A 136 -13.09 21.67 -21.72
C VAL A 136 -13.89 21.14 -20.54
N ILE A 137 -15.21 21.24 -20.63
CA ILE A 137 -16.14 20.58 -19.71
C ILE A 137 -16.82 19.45 -20.49
N CYS A 138 -16.44 18.21 -20.22
CA CYS A 138 -17.07 17.01 -20.79
C CYS A 138 -18.22 16.56 -19.89
N ARG A 139 -19.40 16.29 -20.45
CA ARG A 139 -20.57 15.84 -19.67
C ARG A 139 -20.97 14.42 -20.01
N ARG A 140 -21.34 13.65 -19.00
CA ARG A 140 -21.96 12.34 -19.17
C ARG A 140 -22.95 12.02 -18.07
N GLY A 141 -24.20 11.73 -18.42
CA GLY A 141 -25.22 11.30 -17.47
C GLY A 141 -25.38 12.26 -16.28
N GLY A 142 -25.45 13.56 -16.56
CA GLY A 142 -25.62 14.63 -15.57
C GLY A 142 -24.38 14.94 -14.71
N ARG A 143 -23.19 14.46 -15.08
CA ARG A 143 -21.92 14.75 -14.39
C ARG A 143 -20.94 15.43 -15.32
N ASP A 144 -20.22 16.39 -14.77
CA ASP A 144 -19.20 17.16 -15.47
C ASP A 144 -17.80 16.64 -15.10
N LEU A 145 -16.94 16.55 -16.12
CA LEU A 145 -15.50 16.35 -16.02
C LEU A 145 -14.82 17.57 -16.64
N HIS A 146 -14.09 18.30 -15.82
CA HIS A 146 -13.23 19.39 -16.28
C HIS A 146 -11.91 18.80 -16.77
N VAL A 147 -11.47 19.22 -17.95
CA VAL A 147 -10.19 18.83 -18.53
C VAL A 147 -9.35 20.09 -18.73
N GLU A 148 -8.09 20.01 -18.32
CA GLU A 148 -7.07 21.05 -18.47
C GLU A 148 -5.91 20.48 -19.30
N PHE A 149 -5.43 21.23 -20.28
CA PHE A 149 -4.31 20.86 -21.12
C PHE A 149 -3.04 21.63 -20.74
N LEU A 150 -2.04 20.92 -20.24
CA LEU A 150 -0.75 21.50 -19.91
C LEU A 150 0.13 21.56 -21.16
N VAL A 151 0.28 22.76 -21.75
CA VAL A 151 1.18 22.97 -22.90
C VAL A 151 2.40 23.82 -22.57
N THR A 152 2.23 25.02 -22.00
CA THR A 152 3.35 25.94 -21.70
C THR A 152 3.52 26.23 -20.22
N HIS A 153 2.43 26.49 -19.52
CA HIS A 153 2.42 26.76 -18.09
C HIS A 153 1.48 25.79 -17.40
N ALA A 154 1.89 25.32 -16.21
CA ALA A 154 1.02 24.54 -15.34
C ALA A 154 -0.22 25.35 -14.95
N CYS A 155 -1.30 24.66 -14.58
CA CYS A 155 -2.48 25.30 -14.01
C CYS A 155 -2.06 26.14 -12.78
N ASP A 156 -2.45 27.42 -12.76
CA ASP A 156 -2.08 28.35 -11.69
C ASP A 156 -2.57 27.83 -10.32
N PRO A 157 -1.78 27.92 -9.24
CA PRO A 157 -2.19 27.45 -7.91
C PRO A 157 -3.53 28.02 -7.41
N THR A 158 -3.86 29.26 -7.78
CA THR A 158 -5.14 29.92 -7.47
C THR A 158 -6.29 29.28 -8.22
N LYS A 159 -6.09 28.91 -9.50
CA LYS A 159 -7.06 28.19 -10.33
C LYS A 159 -7.26 26.78 -9.77
N LEU A 160 -6.18 26.09 -9.41
CA LEU A 160 -6.22 24.77 -8.78
C LEU A 160 -6.99 24.77 -7.46
N ALA A 161 -6.76 25.75 -6.58
CA ALA A 161 -7.49 25.84 -5.31
C ALA A 161 -9.01 25.98 -5.52
N LYS A 162 -9.43 26.78 -6.51
CA LYS A 162 -10.85 26.96 -6.87
C LYS A 162 -11.44 25.71 -7.52
N LEU A 163 -10.68 25.04 -8.39
CA LEU A 163 -11.08 23.77 -9.01
C LEU A 163 -11.23 22.65 -7.98
N ASN A 164 -10.34 22.61 -6.97
CA ASN A 164 -10.40 21.64 -5.88
C ASN A 164 -11.63 21.82 -4.98
N ALA A 165 -12.13 23.05 -4.84
CA ALA A 165 -13.31 23.36 -4.05
C ALA A 165 -14.63 22.98 -4.73
N MET A 166 -14.59 22.61 -6.01
CA MET A 166 -15.76 22.15 -6.76
C MET A 166 -15.89 20.62 -6.62
N ASP A 167 -17.11 20.11 -6.35
CA ASP A 167 -17.41 18.66 -6.35
C ASP A 167 -17.48 18.09 -7.79
N VAL A 168 -16.43 18.33 -8.57
CA VAL A 168 -16.31 17.94 -9.98
C VAL A 168 -14.98 17.25 -10.22
N GLY A 169 -14.94 16.32 -11.17
CA GLY A 169 -13.69 15.71 -11.60
C GLY A 169 -12.86 16.70 -12.39
N VAL A 170 -11.55 16.76 -12.14
CA VAL A 170 -10.60 17.61 -12.87
C VAL A 170 -9.42 16.75 -13.33
N LEU A 171 -9.23 16.66 -14.64
CA LEU A 171 -8.16 15.90 -15.28
C LEU A 171 -7.19 16.85 -15.96
N GLU A 172 -5.90 16.74 -15.66
CA GLU A 172 -4.84 17.41 -16.43
C GLU A 172 -4.23 16.43 -17.43
N ILE A 173 -4.07 16.87 -18.68
CA ILE A 173 -3.36 16.13 -19.75
C ILE A 173 -2.12 16.92 -20.15
N ASP A 174 -0.96 16.30 -19.99
CA ASP A 174 0.34 16.92 -20.27
C ASP A 174 0.74 16.73 -21.74
N LEU A 175 0.67 17.84 -22.47
CA LEU A 175 0.98 17.90 -23.89
C LEU A 175 2.33 18.60 -24.16
N ARG A 176 3.14 18.93 -23.14
CA ARG A 176 4.41 19.66 -23.28
C ARG A 176 5.38 19.02 -24.28
N ARG A 177 5.39 17.68 -24.33
CA ARG A 177 6.27 16.88 -25.20
C ARG A 177 5.75 16.72 -26.64
N TYR A 178 4.50 17.11 -26.90
CA TYR A 178 3.83 16.87 -28.19
C TYR A 178 3.82 18.10 -29.12
N ARG A 179 4.51 19.18 -28.75
CA ARG A 179 4.52 20.46 -29.49
C ARG A 179 5.03 20.37 -30.93
N ASN A 180 5.83 19.36 -31.24
CA ASN A 180 6.47 19.19 -32.55
C ASN A 180 5.93 17.96 -33.31
N GLU A 181 4.90 17.29 -32.79
CA GLU A 181 4.34 16.09 -33.42
C GLU A 181 3.48 16.44 -34.66
N PRO A 182 3.50 15.59 -35.71
CA PRO A 182 2.58 15.71 -36.84
C PRO A 182 1.13 15.58 -36.38
N LEU A 183 0.22 16.30 -37.06
CA LEU A 183 -1.19 16.35 -36.65
C LEU A 183 -1.87 14.99 -36.56
N LYS A 184 -1.56 14.11 -37.50
CA LYS A 184 -2.15 12.77 -37.59
C LYS A 184 -1.88 11.92 -36.34
N HIS A 185 -0.86 12.26 -35.54
CA HIS A 185 -0.49 11.53 -34.32
C HIS A 185 -1.01 12.18 -33.04
N LEU A 186 -1.52 13.41 -33.13
CA LEU A 186 -1.94 14.17 -31.96
C LEU A 186 -3.30 13.76 -31.40
N ASP A 187 -4.25 13.34 -32.25
CA ASP A 187 -5.56 12.84 -31.78
C ASP A 187 -5.36 11.72 -30.75
N GLU A 188 -4.57 10.71 -31.10
CA GLU A 188 -4.30 9.57 -30.23
C GLU A 188 -3.51 9.97 -28.98
N ALA A 189 -2.57 10.92 -29.12
CA ALA A 189 -1.85 11.49 -27.98
C ALA A 189 -2.80 12.15 -26.98
N ILE A 190 -3.63 13.08 -27.46
CA ILE A 190 -4.61 13.82 -26.65
C ILE A 190 -5.57 12.84 -25.97
N LEU A 191 -6.18 11.96 -26.76
CA LEU A 191 -7.29 11.12 -26.29
C LEU A 191 -6.82 9.97 -25.39
N PHE A 192 -5.63 9.40 -25.61
CA PHE A 192 -5.24 8.13 -24.98
C PHE A 192 -3.81 8.04 -24.42
N LYS A 193 -2.80 8.62 -25.08
CA LYS A 193 -1.38 8.32 -24.76
C LYS A 193 -0.70 9.34 -23.86
N ALA A 194 -1.01 10.62 -24.00
CA ALA A 194 -0.35 11.68 -23.25
C ALA A 194 -0.49 11.46 -21.74
N PRO A 195 0.55 11.74 -20.94
CA PRO A 195 0.50 11.63 -19.50
C PRO A 195 -0.69 12.41 -18.95
N ARG A 196 -1.43 11.81 -18.05
CA ARG A 196 -2.67 12.38 -17.51
C ARG A 196 -2.80 12.05 -16.04
N LYS A 197 -3.27 13.01 -15.26
CA LYS A 197 -3.46 12.85 -13.81
C LYS A 197 -4.73 13.52 -13.37
N TRP A 198 -5.36 12.95 -12.36
CA TRP A 198 -6.42 13.61 -11.62
C TRP A 198 -5.82 14.74 -10.79
N LEU A 199 -6.28 15.96 -11.02
CA LEU A 199 -6.02 17.08 -10.12
C LEU A 199 -6.98 17.04 -8.94
N GLN A 200 -8.24 16.69 -9.20
CA GLN A 200 -9.29 16.50 -8.19
C GLN A 200 -10.32 15.49 -8.66
N THR A 201 -10.88 14.71 -7.75
CA THR A 201 -12.04 13.83 -8.00
C THR A 201 -12.61 13.27 -6.70
N ARG A 202 -13.95 13.14 -6.63
CA ARG A 202 -14.65 12.43 -5.54
C ARG A 202 -14.21 10.97 -5.34
N MET A 203 -13.51 10.40 -6.33
CA MET A 203 -12.94 9.07 -6.21
C MET A 203 -11.82 9.03 -5.17
N PHE A 204 -11.14 10.14 -4.85
CA PHE A 204 -10.21 10.19 -3.73
C PHE A 204 -10.92 9.97 -2.39
N ASP A 205 -12.06 10.63 -2.16
CA ASP A 205 -12.86 10.40 -0.94
C ASP A 205 -13.41 8.98 -0.87
N LYS A 206 -13.83 8.43 -2.01
CA LYS A 206 -14.22 7.01 -2.11
C LYS A 206 -13.05 6.12 -1.70
N GLY A 207 -11.85 6.38 -2.22
CA GLY A 207 -10.63 5.67 -1.87
C GLY A 207 -10.34 5.72 -0.37
N THR A 208 -10.39 6.92 0.23
CA THR A 208 -10.22 7.10 1.68
C THR A 208 -11.23 6.27 2.48
N ARG A 209 -12.51 6.28 2.10
CA ARG A 209 -13.53 5.44 2.76
C ARG A 209 -13.24 3.94 2.62
N MET A 210 -12.88 3.48 1.43
CA MET A 210 -12.54 2.08 1.19
C MET A 210 -11.30 1.63 1.98
N MET A 211 -10.30 2.51 2.13
CA MET A 211 -9.11 2.24 2.96
C MET A 211 -9.49 2.09 4.44
N GLU A 212 -10.35 2.97 4.95
CA GLU A 212 -10.85 2.91 6.32
C GLU A 212 -11.72 1.67 6.55
N GLU A 213 -12.58 1.30 5.60
CA GLU A 213 -13.36 0.06 5.64
C GLU A 213 -12.45 -1.17 5.67
N ARG A 214 -11.42 -1.22 4.81
CA ARG A 214 -10.43 -2.32 4.80
C ARG A 214 -9.70 -2.44 6.13
N LYS A 215 -9.22 -1.31 6.69
CA LYS A 215 -8.58 -1.27 8.01
C LYS A 215 -9.51 -1.79 9.09
N ASN A 216 -10.76 -1.32 9.12
CA ASN A 216 -11.76 -1.77 10.08
C ASN A 216 -12.12 -3.25 9.92
N ALA A 217 -12.12 -3.79 8.71
CA ALA A 217 -12.31 -5.22 8.47
C ALA A 217 -11.17 -6.05 9.06
N ILE A 218 -9.92 -5.66 8.82
CA ILE A 218 -8.73 -6.32 9.40
C ILE A 218 -8.77 -6.28 10.93
N GLU A 219 -9.12 -5.13 11.51
CA GLU A 219 -9.24 -4.99 12.98
C GLU A 219 -10.33 -5.90 13.55
N ARG A 220 -11.49 -6.01 12.88
CA ARG A 220 -12.58 -6.91 13.30
C ARG A 220 -12.19 -8.38 13.21
N GLU A 221 -11.44 -8.76 12.18
CA GLU A 221 -10.94 -10.12 12.00
C GLU A 221 -10.00 -10.51 13.16
N LYS A 222 -9.01 -9.66 13.46
CA LYS A 222 -8.10 -9.85 14.60
C LYS A 222 -8.83 -9.89 15.95
N ASP A 223 -9.83 -9.03 16.15
CA ASP A 223 -10.68 -9.09 17.33
C ASP A 223 -11.50 -10.38 17.39
N GLY A 224 -11.92 -10.92 16.25
CA GLY A 224 -12.58 -12.21 16.12
C GLY A 224 -11.66 -13.36 16.52
N GLU A 225 -10.43 -13.37 16.00
CA GLU A 225 -9.40 -14.35 16.34
C GLU A 225 -9.07 -14.30 17.85
N ALA A 226 -8.85 -13.10 18.40
CA ALA A 226 -8.60 -12.93 19.83
C ALA A 226 -9.77 -13.43 20.70
N ARG A 227 -11.02 -13.23 20.26
CA ARG A 227 -12.21 -13.79 20.94
C ARG A 227 -12.26 -15.32 20.89
N ALA A 228 -11.94 -15.93 19.75
CA ALA A 228 -11.88 -17.38 19.61
C ALA A 228 -10.81 -17.99 20.52
N LEU A 229 -9.62 -17.39 20.56
CA LEU A 229 -8.54 -17.78 21.47
C LEU A 229 -8.92 -17.58 22.94
N TRP A 230 -9.64 -16.50 23.25
CA TRP A 230 -10.14 -16.25 24.60
C TRP A 230 -11.16 -17.31 25.04
N GLN A 231 -12.06 -17.76 24.15
CA GLN A 231 -12.98 -18.86 24.45
C GLN A 231 -12.23 -20.14 24.83
N ILE A 232 -11.22 -20.52 24.05
CA ILE A 232 -10.35 -21.66 24.38
C ILE A 232 -9.67 -21.43 25.74
N TYR A 233 -9.13 -20.24 25.98
CA TYR A 233 -8.45 -19.91 27.24
C TYR A 233 -9.36 -20.02 28.46
N VAL A 234 -10.62 -19.55 28.38
CA VAL A 234 -11.54 -19.61 29.53
C VAL A 234 -11.99 -21.04 29.84
N GLU A 235 -11.89 -21.97 28.90
CA GLU A 235 -12.17 -23.39 29.14
C GLU A 235 -10.96 -24.15 29.67
N ARG A 236 -9.77 -23.54 29.66
CA ARG A 236 -8.55 -24.17 30.17
C ARG A 236 -8.65 -24.45 31.68
N PRO A 237 -8.14 -25.61 32.13
CA PRO A 237 -8.08 -25.93 33.55
C PRO A 237 -7.06 -25.04 34.28
N ALA A 238 -7.18 -25.00 35.61
CA ALA A 238 -6.18 -24.36 36.45
C ALA A 238 -4.86 -25.14 36.39
N GLU A 239 -3.74 -24.42 36.51
CA GLU A 239 -2.39 -25.01 36.49
C GLU A 239 -2.24 -26.16 37.51
N SER A 240 -2.86 -26.03 38.68
CA SER A 240 -2.87 -27.05 39.74
C SER A 240 -3.44 -28.41 39.33
N GLN A 241 -4.24 -28.48 38.26
CA GLN A 241 -4.87 -29.72 37.79
C GLN A 241 -3.95 -30.57 36.90
N PHE A 242 -2.88 -30.01 36.35
CA PHE A 242 -1.89 -30.78 35.60
C PHE A 242 -1.06 -31.64 36.57
N PRO A 243 -0.51 -32.80 36.16
CA PRO A 243 0.36 -33.60 37.01
C PRO A 243 1.70 -32.91 37.27
N LEU A 244 2.39 -33.34 38.34
CA LEU A 244 3.82 -33.03 38.51
C LEU A 244 4.60 -33.74 37.40
N GLY A 245 5.61 -33.08 36.86
CA GLY A 245 6.46 -33.67 35.82
C GLY A 245 7.89 -33.94 36.30
N PRO A 246 8.65 -34.69 35.50
CA PRO A 246 9.99 -35.14 35.87
C PRO A 246 11.01 -33.99 35.95
N TRP A 247 10.85 -32.93 35.15
CA TRP A 247 11.74 -31.76 35.25
C TRP A 247 11.54 -31.00 36.56
N GLN A 248 10.29 -30.88 37.03
CA GLN A 248 9.97 -30.31 38.32
C GLN A 248 10.57 -31.12 39.48
N GLU A 249 10.44 -32.44 39.44
CA GLU A 249 11.05 -33.33 40.43
C GLU A 249 12.58 -33.15 40.45
N LYS A 250 13.21 -33.15 39.27
CA LYS A 250 14.65 -32.92 39.13
C LYS A 250 15.07 -31.57 39.72
N ALA A 251 14.36 -30.49 39.43
CA ALA A 251 14.70 -29.17 39.97
C ALA A 251 14.59 -29.11 41.49
N ASN A 252 13.65 -29.86 42.08
CA ASN A 252 13.53 -29.97 43.53
C ASN A 252 14.73 -30.68 44.16
N GLU A 253 15.24 -31.75 43.52
CA GLU A 253 16.45 -32.47 43.96
C GLU A 253 17.68 -31.55 43.97
N TYR A 254 17.79 -30.62 43.02
CA TYR A 254 18.91 -29.66 42.91
C TYR A 254 18.65 -28.32 43.62
N GLY A 255 17.71 -28.26 44.57
CA GLY A 255 17.51 -27.10 45.44
C GLY A 255 16.78 -25.92 44.80
N LEU A 256 16.21 -26.10 43.61
CA LEU A 256 15.56 -25.02 42.84
C LEU A 256 14.05 -24.88 43.11
N ARG A 257 13.48 -25.67 44.03
CA ARG A 257 12.03 -25.70 44.35
C ARG A 257 11.39 -24.31 44.46
N LYS A 258 12.05 -23.37 45.15
CA LYS A 258 11.52 -22.01 45.36
C LYS A 258 11.50 -21.22 44.05
N ALA A 259 12.56 -21.35 43.23
CA ALA A 259 12.72 -20.62 41.97
C ALA A 259 11.73 -21.08 40.90
N VAL A 260 11.40 -22.37 40.88
CA VAL A 260 10.52 -22.99 39.87
C VAL A 260 9.09 -23.16 40.36
N SER A 261 8.72 -22.60 41.53
CA SER A 261 7.41 -22.85 42.12
C SER A 261 6.24 -22.48 41.18
N GLY A 262 5.19 -23.29 41.27
CA GLY A 262 3.98 -23.26 40.44
C GLY A 262 2.88 -24.11 41.09
N GLY A 263 1.80 -24.35 40.35
CA GLY A 263 0.57 -25.02 40.81
C GLY A 263 -0.48 -24.04 41.32
N GLY A 264 -0.54 -22.84 40.75
CA GLY A 264 -1.54 -21.84 41.10
C GLY A 264 -2.95 -22.23 40.66
N GLN A 265 -3.94 -21.48 41.14
CA GLN A 265 -5.34 -21.61 40.70
C GLN A 265 -5.63 -20.81 39.41
N HIS A 266 -4.61 -20.20 38.80
CA HIS A 266 -4.77 -19.50 37.52
C HIS A 266 -4.88 -20.48 36.36
N LYS A 267 -5.61 -20.06 35.32
CA LYS A 267 -5.68 -20.77 34.04
C LYS A 267 -4.33 -20.71 33.33
N THR A 268 -4.00 -21.76 32.59
CA THR A 268 -2.72 -21.87 31.89
C THR A 268 -2.90 -22.22 30.42
N CYS A 269 -2.05 -21.62 29.59
CA CYS A 269 -1.91 -21.94 28.17
C CYS A 269 -0.90 -23.09 27.93
N PHE A 270 -0.32 -23.64 29.00
CA PHE A 270 0.60 -24.76 28.95
C PHE A 270 -0.13 -26.08 29.26
N GLU A 271 0.32 -27.18 28.65
CA GLU A 271 -0.14 -28.55 28.90
C GLU A 271 0.59 -29.24 30.07
N VAL A 272 1.45 -28.48 30.75
CA VAL A 272 2.18 -28.89 31.94
C VAL A 272 2.07 -27.79 32.98
N ARG A 273 2.41 -28.11 34.24
CA ARG A 273 2.53 -27.08 35.29
C ARG A 273 3.59 -26.05 34.90
N ASP A 274 3.43 -24.83 35.39
CA ASP A 274 4.47 -23.81 35.25
C ASP A 274 5.79 -24.27 35.86
N ALA A 275 5.69 -25.01 36.97
CA ALA A 275 6.86 -25.56 37.62
C ALA A 275 7.65 -26.54 36.74
N GLU A 276 6.99 -27.29 35.85
CA GLU A 276 7.67 -28.21 34.95
C GLU A 276 8.53 -27.45 33.94
N TRP A 277 7.93 -26.51 33.22
CA TRP A 277 8.64 -25.80 32.17
C TRP A 277 9.67 -24.82 32.72
N LYS A 278 9.39 -24.17 33.87
CA LYS A 278 10.38 -23.34 34.59
C LYS A 278 11.60 -24.15 35.01
N SER A 279 11.36 -25.38 35.47
CA SER A 279 12.43 -26.30 35.87
C SER A 279 13.29 -26.73 34.72
N PHE A 280 12.66 -27.11 33.60
CA PHE A 280 13.36 -27.36 32.34
C PHE A 280 14.27 -26.16 32.01
N VAL A 281 13.73 -24.95 31.93
CA VAL A 281 14.50 -23.74 31.58
C VAL A 281 15.69 -23.51 32.53
N LEU A 282 15.48 -23.55 33.85
CA LEU A 282 16.56 -23.26 34.80
C LEU A 282 17.63 -24.34 34.88
N LEU A 283 17.25 -25.62 34.92
CA LEU A 283 18.21 -26.73 34.99
C LEU A 283 19.08 -26.77 33.75
N GLU A 284 18.44 -26.59 32.62
CA GLU A 284 19.12 -26.46 31.36
C GLU A 284 20.14 -25.31 31.38
N ILE A 285 19.77 -24.11 31.85
CA ILE A 285 20.71 -22.98 31.95
C ILE A 285 21.83 -23.30 32.94
N ALA A 286 21.51 -23.91 34.08
CA ALA A 286 22.49 -24.29 35.09
C ALA A 286 23.53 -25.28 34.55
N CYS A 287 23.14 -26.20 33.67
CA CYS A 287 24.03 -27.20 33.10
C CYS A 287 25.02 -26.63 32.07
N ARG A 288 24.87 -25.36 31.65
CA ARG A 288 25.74 -24.68 30.70
C ARG A 288 26.59 -23.63 31.42
N ARG A 289 27.91 -23.63 31.16
CA ARG A 289 28.84 -22.59 31.65
C ARG A 289 28.97 -21.38 30.70
N GLY A 290 28.21 -21.36 29.60
CA GLY A 290 28.22 -20.31 28.57
C GLY A 290 26.84 -19.67 28.35
N PRO A 291 26.75 -18.63 27.51
CA PRO A 291 25.47 -18.04 27.12
C PRO A 291 24.59 -19.08 26.47
N TRP A 292 23.29 -19.00 26.75
CA TRP A 292 22.29 -19.87 26.18
C TRP A 292 21.91 -19.39 24.76
N PRO A 293 22.19 -20.16 23.68
CA PRO A 293 21.94 -19.72 22.31
C PRO A 293 20.59 -20.21 21.74
N PHE A 294 19.91 -21.15 22.41
CA PHE A 294 18.65 -21.76 21.92
C PHE A 294 17.43 -20.97 22.42
N ASP A 295 16.28 -20.98 21.76
CA ASP A 295 15.09 -20.38 22.37
C ASP A 295 14.38 -21.46 23.21
N ALA A 296 14.50 -21.43 24.54
CA ALA A 296 13.87 -22.44 25.39
C ALA A 296 12.34 -22.45 25.19
N PHE A 297 11.75 -21.34 24.76
CA PHE A 297 10.37 -21.27 24.32
C PHE A 297 10.07 -22.21 23.15
N MET A 298 10.95 -22.24 22.14
CA MET A 298 10.78 -23.15 21.00
C MET A 298 10.95 -24.62 21.41
N ALA A 299 11.82 -24.92 22.38
CA ALA A 299 11.89 -26.26 22.97
C ALA A 299 10.54 -26.66 23.59
N MET A 300 9.95 -25.77 24.40
CA MET A 300 8.63 -26.03 25.00
C MET A 300 7.55 -26.25 23.94
N CYS A 301 7.54 -25.46 22.85
CA CYS A 301 6.62 -25.68 21.73
C CYS A 301 6.85 -27.03 21.05
N SER A 302 8.11 -27.43 20.83
CA SER A 302 8.45 -28.72 20.20
C SER A 302 8.10 -29.94 21.04
N LYS A 303 7.98 -29.74 22.37
CA LYS A 303 7.53 -30.74 23.33
C LYS A 303 6.01 -30.75 23.51
N GLU A 304 5.28 -29.95 22.73
CA GLU A 304 3.82 -29.78 22.84
C GLU A 304 3.37 -29.30 24.23
N TRP A 305 4.27 -28.67 24.99
CA TRP A 305 3.95 -28.14 26.32
C TRP A 305 3.19 -26.82 26.27
N VAL A 306 3.18 -26.15 25.11
CA VAL A 306 2.33 -24.99 24.85
C VAL A 306 1.13 -25.49 24.06
N HIS A 307 -0.09 -25.26 24.56
CA HIS A 307 -1.30 -25.65 23.85
C HIS A 307 -1.31 -25.01 22.45
N GLN A 308 -1.61 -25.79 21.41
CA GLN A 308 -1.48 -25.41 20.00
C GLN A 308 -2.07 -24.04 19.64
N ALA A 309 -3.23 -23.69 20.20
CA ALA A 309 -3.89 -22.40 19.97
C ALA A 309 -3.08 -21.18 20.45
N PHE A 310 -2.12 -21.37 21.35
CA PHE A 310 -1.31 -20.29 21.94
C PHE A 310 0.15 -20.34 21.48
N VAL A 311 0.46 -21.13 20.44
CA VAL A 311 1.79 -21.18 19.81
C VAL A 311 1.91 -20.02 18.81
N PHE A 312 1.85 -18.78 19.32
CA PHE A 312 2.07 -17.57 18.53
C PHE A 312 2.94 -16.58 19.30
N ARG A 313 3.65 -15.73 18.55
CA ARG A 313 4.49 -14.65 19.08
C ARG A 313 3.86 -13.26 18.91
N ASP A 314 2.64 -13.20 18.37
CA ASP A 314 1.96 -11.94 18.11
C ASP A 314 1.56 -11.22 19.41
N ASN A 315 2.22 -10.09 19.66
CA ASN A 315 1.92 -9.21 20.78
C ASN A 315 0.56 -8.50 20.63
N ASP A 316 0.06 -8.31 19.41
CA ASP A 316 -1.24 -7.68 19.15
C ASP A 316 -2.39 -8.59 19.62
N LEU A 317 -2.37 -9.87 19.22
CA LEU A 317 -3.34 -10.86 19.71
C LEU A 317 -3.31 -10.99 21.23
N ALA A 318 -2.11 -11.07 21.84
CA ALA A 318 -1.98 -11.14 23.30
C ALA A 318 -2.57 -9.89 23.99
N SER A 319 -2.35 -8.70 23.42
CA SER A 319 -2.91 -7.44 23.91
C SER A 319 -4.44 -7.41 23.81
N ARG A 320 -5.00 -7.87 22.69
CA ARG A 320 -6.46 -7.97 22.48
C ARG A 320 -7.11 -8.97 23.43
N MET A 321 -6.52 -10.14 23.61
CA MET A 321 -6.96 -11.12 24.59
C MET A 321 -6.95 -10.55 26.02
N ARG A 322 -5.94 -9.75 26.37
CA ARG A 322 -5.84 -9.09 27.68
C ARG A 322 -6.94 -8.06 27.92
N LYS A 323 -7.51 -7.45 26.87
CA LYS A 323 -8.69 -6.57 26.99
C LYS A 323 -9.95 -7.36 27.35
N LEU A 324 -10.04 -8.62 26.91
CA LEU A 324 -11.15 -9.53 27.24
C LEU A 324 -10.97 -10.18 28.61
N GLU A 325 -9.75 -10.53 28.97
CA GLU A 325 -9.38 -11.15 30.25
C GLU A 325 -8.11 -10.51 30.80
N ARG A 326 -8.28 -9.61 31.78
CA ARG A 326 -7.18 -8.80 32.31
C ARG A 326 -6.04 -9.65 32.89
N ALA A 327 -6.35 -10.83 33.44
CA ALA A 327 -5.34 -11.74 34.00
C ALA A 327 -4.59 -12.56 32.94
N TYR A 328 -5.02 -12.53 31.67
CA TYR A 328 -4.39 -13.28 30.59
C TYR A 328 -2.94 -12.83 30.37
N ARG A 329 -2.06 -13.82 30.21
CA ARG A 329 -0.67 -13.68 29.76
C ARG A 329 -0.40 -14.76 28.74
N SER A 330 0.21 -14.38 27.61
CA SER A 330 0.59 -15.38 26.61
C SER A 330 1.71 -16.30 27.14
N PRO A 331 1.88 -17.51 26.58
CA PRO A 331 2.98 -18.40 26.93
C PRO A 331 4.35 -17.71 26.87
N TYR A 332 4.60 -16.94 25.81
CA TYR A 332 5.87 -16.22 25.62
C TYR A 332 6.08 -15.13 26.67
N GLU A 333 5.03 -14.38 27.02
CA GLU A 333 5.10 -13.38 28.09
C GLU A 333 5.39 -14.00 29.45
N ARG A 334 4.75 -15.14 29.78
CA ARG A 334 5.02 -15.88 31.03
C ARG A 334 6.47 -16.36 31.10
N TYR A 335 6.97 -16.90 29.98
CA TYR A 335 8.37 -17.28 29.84
C TYR A 335 9.31 -16.08 30.02
N SER A 336 9.03 -14.96 29.34
CA SER A 336 9.84 -13.74 29.45
C SER A 336 9.82 -13.16 30.85
N ASP A 337 8.68 -13.16 31.53
CA ASP A 337 8.56 -12.67 32.91
C ASP A 337 9.35 -13.55 33.87
N PHE A 338 9.27 -14.86 33.72
CA PHE A 338 10.07 -15.79 34.53
C PHE A 338 11.57 -15.52 34.40
N LEU A 339 12.08 -15.32 33.18
CA LEU A 339 13.49 -14.99 32.97
C LEU A 339 13.89 -13.66 33.64
N LYS A 340 13.02 -12.66 33.59
CA LYS A 340 13.22 -11.36 34.28
C LYS A 340 13.23 -11.54 35.79
N ASP A 341 12.30 -12.31 36.34
CA ASP A 341 12.22 -12.58 37.77
C ASP A 341 13.45 -13.33 38.26
N MET A 342 13.95 -14.31 37.50
CA MET A 342 15.16 -15.06 37.85
C MET A 342 16.43 -14.20 37.73
N THR A 343 16.45 -13.24 36.80
CA THR A 343 17.53 -12.24 36.73
C THR A 343 17.47 -11.30 37.93
N LYS A 344 16.28 -10.82 38.30
CA LYS A 344 16.08 -9.98 39.49
C LYS A 344 16.42 -10.70 40.80
N ALA A 345 16.15 -12.01 40.87
CA ALA A 345 16.56 -12.87 41.97
C ALA A 345 18.07 -13.18 41.99
N GLY A 346 18.82 -12.72 40.99
CA GLY A 346 20.27 -12.95 40.89
C GLY A 346 20.66 -14.37 40.47
N LEU A 347 19.70 -15.22 40.05
CA LEU A 347 19.96 -16.59 39.56
C LEU A 347 20.41 -16.60 38.10
N LEU A 348 19.98 -15.62 37.31
CA LEU A 348 20.38 -15.45 35.93
C LEU A 348 21.13 -14.13 35.73
N GLY A 349 21.97 -14.09 34.70
CA GLY A 349 22.68 -12.90 34.27
C GLY A 349 22.64 -12.72 32.75
N GLN A 350 22.92 -11.51 32.30
CA GLN A 350 23.07 -11.18 30.88
C GLN A 350 24.45 -11.63 30.37
N ALA A 351 24.50 -12.11 29.12
CA ALA A 351 25.72 -12.44 28.40
C ALA A 351 25.55 -12.12 26.92
N GLY A 352 25.98 -10.92 26.50
CA GLY A 352 25.70 -10.39 25.17
C GLY A 352 24.19 -10.18 24.98
N SER A 353 23.62 -10.72 23.91
CA SER A 353 22.17 -10.76 23.67
C SER A 353 21.46 -11.95 24.35
N GLY A 354 22.19 -12.83 25.03
CA GLY A 354 21.68 -14.05 25.65
C GLY A 354 21.62 -13.99 27.17
N ILE A 355 21.05 -15.06 27.74
CA ILE A 355 20.96 -15.28 29.19
C ILE A 355 21.94 -16.39 29.60
N ARG A 356 22.50 -16.29 30.80
CA ARG A 356 23.34 -17.33 31.41
C ARG A 356 23.00 -17.54 32.87
N GLY A 357 23.41 -18.68 33.42
CA GLY A 357 23.41 -18.91 34.86
C GLY A 357 24.36 -17.97 35.58
N SER A 358 24.00 -17.54 36.79
CA SER A 358 24.87 -16.78 37.67
C SER A 358 25.70 -17.70 38.58
N MET A 359 26.72 -17.13 39.25
CA MET A 359 27.45 -17.83 40.31
C MET A 359 26.53 -18.30 41.45
N LEU A 360 25.44 -17.57 41.73
CA LEU A 360 24.47 -17.96 42.75
C LEU A 360 23.71 -19.21 42.33
N LEU A 361 23.24 -19.28 41.08
CA LEU A 361 22.54 -20.46 40.57
C LEU A 361 23.43 -21.70 40.63
N TRP A 362 24.67 -21.60 40.12
CA TRP A 362 25.62 -22.72 40.18
C TRP A 362 25.99 -23.08 41.62
N GLY A 363 26.17 -22.10 42.50
CA GLY A 363 26.45 -22.34 43.92
C GLY A 363 25.33 -23.11 44.63
N ILE A 364 24.06 -22.81 44.33
CA ILE A 364 22.91 -23.56 44.86
C ILE A 364 22.95 -25.01 44.36
N VAL A 365 23.03 -25.19 43.05
CA VAL A 365 22.98 -26.51 42.40
C VAL A 365 24.15 -27.39 42.84
N ASP A 366 25.38 -26.88 42.82
CA ASP A 366 26.59 -27.62 43.21
C ASP A 366 26.58 -27.99 44.69
N LYS A 367 26.14 -27.07 45.55
CA LYS A 367 26.05 -27.33 46.99
C LYS A 367 25.04 -28.44 47.27
N THR A 368 23.82 -28.32 46.73
CA THR A 368 22.77 -29.32 46.96
C THR A 368 23.16 -30.67 46.37
N ALA A 369 23.78 -30.71 45.19
CA ALA A 369 24.26 -31.96 44.60
C ALA A 369 25.28 -32.67 45.49
N ARG A 370 26.23 -31.92 46.08
CA ARG A 370 27.23 -32.48 47.01
C ARG A 370 26.60 -33.00 48.30
N GLU A 371 25.70 -32.22 48.90
CA GLU A 371 25.03 -32.57 50.16
C GLU A 371 24.12 -33.80 50.01
N ALA A 372 23.48 -33.96 48.84
CA ALA A 372 22.57 -35.07 48.55
C ALA A 372 23.23 -36.24 47.80
N HIS A 373 24.56 -36.21 47.60
CA HIS A 373 25.31 -37.21 46.82
C HIS A 373 24.75 -37.46 45.40
N LEU A 374 24.25 -36.41 44.74
CA LEU A 374 23.71 -36.47 43.38
C LEU A 374 24.82 -36.32 42.32
N PRO A 375 24.57 -36.78 41.07
CA PRO A 375 25.45 -36.48 39.94
C PRO A 375 25.61 -34.98 39.69
N ASP A 376 26.69 -34.59 39.01
CA ASP A 376 26.83 -33.24 38.47
C ASP A 376 25.62 -32.87 37.59
N ILE A 377 25.21 -31.60 37.67
CA ILE A 377 24.01 -31.10 36.98
C ILE A 377 24.07 -31.32 35.47
N GLY A 378 25.26 -31.25 34.86
CA GLY A 378 25.48 -31.55 33.46
C GLY A 378 25.02 -32.96 33.09
N ARG A 379 25.44 -33.94 33.89
CA ARG A 379 25.08 -35.35 33.69
C ARG A 379 23.60 -35.58 33.93
N ALA A 380 23.05 -35.05 35.02
CA ALA A 380 21.65 -35.27 35.37
C ALA A 380 20.67 -34.67 34.35
N VAL A 381 20.98 -33.49 33.79
CA VAL A 381 20.16 -32.88 32.73
C VAL A 381 20.23 -33.71 31.44
N VAL A 382 21.40 -34.24 31.07
CA VAL A 382 21.53 -35.11 29.90
C VAL A 382 20.72 -36.40 30.07
N GLU A 383 20.81 -37.04 31.23
CA GLU A 383 20.02 -38.23 31.56
C GLU A 383 18.51 -37.93 31.49
N GLN A 384 18.09 -36.78 32.01
CA GLN A 384 16.69 -36.34 31.95
C GLN A 384 16.21 -36.08 30.51
N ARG A 385 17.01 -35.45 29.65
CA ARG A 385 16.68 -35.27 28.23
C ARG A 385 16.48 -36.61 27.52
N ILE A 386 17.39 -37.56 27.74
CA ILE A 386 17.30 -38.88 27.11
C ILE A 386 16.01 -39.59 27.56
N ALA A 387 15.66 -39.48 28.84
CA ALA A 387 14.40 -40.04 29.37
C ALA A 387 13.17 -39.38 28.73
N ASP A 388 13.18 -38.05 28.61
CA ASP A 388 12.10 -37.26 28.03
C ASP A 388 11.94 -37.53 26.51
N ASP A 389 13.04 -37.62 25.76
CA ASP A 389 13.03 -37.95 24.33
C ASP A 389 12.54 -39.39 24.06
N ARG A 390 12.88 -40.33 24.95
CA ARG A 390 12.34 -41.70 24.93
C ARG A 390 10.84 -41.72 25.20
N ALA A 391 10.37 -40.96 26.19
CA ALA A 391 8.94 -40.84 26.45
C ALA A 391 8.21 -40.25 25.23
N ASN A 392 8.70 -39.14 24.68
CA ASN A 392 8.08 -38.48 23.53
C ASN A 392 8.10 -39.35 22.26
N SER A 393 9.14 -40.15 22.03
CA SER A 393 9.20 -41.07 20.87
C SER A 393 8.27 -42.28 21.00
N LEU A 394 7.97 -42.74 22.23
CA LEU A 394 7.00 -43.82 22.48
C LEU A 394 5.53 -43.36 22.35
N PHE A 395 5.26 -42.08 22.54
CA PHE A 395 3.91 -41.48 22.40
C PHE A 395 3.61 -40.93 20.99
N ARG A 396 4.61 -40.80 20.10
CA ARG A 396 4.38 -40.50 18.68
C ARG A 396 3.75 -41.70 17.96
N ARG A 397 2.41 -41.73 17.86
CA ARG A 397 1.77 -42.42 16.72
C ARG A 397 2.24 -41.76 15.42
N PRO A 398 2.40 -42.50 14.31
CA PRO A 398 2.75 -41.89 13.03
C PRO A 398 1.58 -40.98 12.61
N SER A 399 1.76 -39.66 12.71
CA SER A 399 0.91 -38.71 12.02
C SER A 399 1.55 -38.32 10.69
N VAL A 400 0.66 -38.13 9.73
CA VAL A 400 0.84 -38.16 8.30
C VAL A 400 1.54 -36.90 7.79
N ALA A 401 2.50 -37.11 6.88
CA ALA A 401 2.97 -36.30 5.76
C ALA A 401 3.00 -34.75 5.86
N SER A 402 4.24 -34.23 5.74
CA SER A 402 4.66 -33.09 4.90
C SER A 402 3.77 -31.84 4.84
N PHE A 403 4.23 -30.76 5.50
CA PHE A 403 4.03 -29.41 4.97
C PHE A 403 5.06 -29.17 3.87
N GLY A 404 4.57 -28.98 2.65
CA GLY A 404 5.35 -28.60 1.48
C GLY A 404 5.84 -27.17 1.57
N GLU A 405 7.01 -26.95 0.97
CA GLU A 405 7.41 -25.66 0.43
C GLU A 405 6.45 -25.31 -0.73
N ASP A 406 5.82 -24.14 -0.64
CA ASP A 406 5.56 -23.19 -1.73
C ASP A 406 5.07 -21.86 -1.15
#